data_AF-K2A4S0-F1
#
_entry.id   AF-K2A4S0-F1
#
_cell.length_a   1.000
_cell.length_b   1.000
_cell.length_c   1.000
_cell.angle_alpha   90.00
_cell.angle_beta   90.00
_cell.angle_gamma   90.00
#
_symmetry.space_group_name_H-M   'P 1'
#
loop_
_entity.id
_entity.type
_entity.pdbx_description
1 polymer ?
#
loop_
_entity_poly.entity_id
_entity_poly.type
_entity_poly.pdbx_seq_one_letter_code
_entity_poly.pdbx_strand_id
1 'polypeptide(L)' 'MSKEFFPPRPQSKPIIYAYEVTNPQYAGLLKVGYTTVDVQTRVAQPYSILRNLLLNK' A
#
# COMPACT_ATOMS: atom_id res chain seq x y z
N MET A 1 31.23 0.52 -23.61
CA MET A 1 30.44 0.46 -22.36
C MET A 1 28.98 0.61 -22.74
N SER A 2 28.21 -0.49 -22.72
CA SER A 2 26.80 -0.46 -23.10
C SER A 2 26.03 0.42 -22.10
N LYS A 3 25.46 1.52 -22.58
CA LYS A 3 24.57 2.41 -21.80
C LYS A 3 23.25 1.73 -21.38
N GLU A 4 23.04 0.48 -21.78
CA GLU A 4 21.79 -0.27 -21.63
C GLU A 4 21.77 -1.21 -20.41
N PHE A 5 22.82 -1.22 -19.58
CA PHE A 5 22.92 -2.17 -18.48
C PHE A 5 21.89 -1.93 -17.36
N PHE A 6 21.32 -0.72 -17.26
CA PHE A 6 20.24 -0.43 -16.31
C PHE A 6 19.07 0.31 -16.97
N PRO A 7 17.81 -0.07 -16.64
CA PRO A 7 16.65 0.68 -17.09
C PRO A 7 16.68 2.10 -16.49
N PRO A 8 16.09 3.09 -17.18
CA PRO A 8 15.93 4.42 -16.61
C PRO A 8 15.12 4.36 -15.32
N ARG A 9 15.40 5.27 -14.38
CA ARG A 9 14.68 5.35 -13.10
C ARG A 9 13.17 5.44 -13.37
N PRO A 10 12.34 4.56 -12.77
CA PRO A 10 10.90 4.62 -12.94
C PRO A 10 10.33 5.91 -12.32
N GLN A 11 9.21 6.39 -12.87
CA GLN A 11 8.53 7.58 -12.36
C GLN A 11 7.81 7.35 -11.02
N SER A 12 7.63 6.10 -10.62
CA SER A 12 6.95 5.75 -9.37
C SER A 12 7.71 6.29 -8.17
N LYS A 13 6.96 6.87 -7.23
CA LYS A 13 7.47 7.37 -5.95
C LYS A 13 6.74 6.62 -4.83
N PRO A 14 7.15 5.39 -4.51
CA PRO A 14 6.50 4.63 -3.45
C PRO A 14 6.69 5.32 -2.11
N ILE A 15 5.64 5.34 -1.29
CA ILE A 15 5.61 5.91 0.06
C ILE A 15 5.17 4.81 1.01
N ILE A 16 5.90 4.67 2.11
CA ILE A 16 5.51 3.84 3.26
C ILE A 16 4.76 4.74 4.24
N TYR A 17 3.65 4.27 4.77
CA TYR A 17 2.85 4.98 5.77
C TYR A 17 2.54 4.06 6.94
N ALA A 18 2.35 4.67 8.11
CA ALA A 18 1.91 3.98 9.31
C ALA A 18 0.88 4.84 10.05
N TYR A 19 -0.16 4.20 10.59
CA TYR A 19 -1.17 4.87 11.39
C TYR A 19 -1.78 3.95 12.43
N GLU A 20 -2.26 4.52 13.53
CA GLU A 20 -3.01 3.80 14.54
C GLU A 20 -4.42 3.47 14.02
N VAL A 21 -4.87 2.26 14.28
CA VAL A 21 -6.20 1.81 13.88
C VAL A 21 -7.14 1.94 15.08
N THR A 22 -8.33 2.52 14.87
CA THR A 22 -9.32 2.77 15.92
C THR A 22 -10.01 1.51 16.47
N ASN A 23 -9.72 0.33 15.90
CA ASN A 23 -10.26 -0.93 16.39
C ASN A 23 -9.59 -1.28 17.74
N PRO A 24 -10.36 -1.43 18.84
CA PRO A 24 -9.80 -1.73 20.16
C PRO A 24 -8.92 -2.98 20.23
N GLN A 25 -9.15 -3.96 19.34
CA GLN A 25 -8.33 -5.16 19.24
C GLN A 25 -6.87 -4.87 18.86
N TYR A 26 -6.63 -3.75 18.18
CA TYR A 26 -5.31 -3.33 17.72
C TYR A 26 -4.78 -2.12 18.50
N ALA A 27 -5.32 -1.85 19.69
CA ALA A 27 -4.86 -0.76 20.53
C ALA A 27 -3.35 -0.88 20.81
N GLY A 28 -2.62 0.22 20.60
CA GLY A 28 -1.16 0.26 20.73
C GLY A 28 -0.39 -0.35 19.54
N LEU A 29 -1.08 -0.80 18.49
CA LEU A 29 -0.46 -1.29 17.26
C LEU A 29 -0.59 -0.26 16.12
N LEU A 30 0.43 -0.20 15.27
CA LEU A 30 0.40 0.58 14.04
C LEU A 30 0.13 -0.33 12.85
N LYS A 31 -0.84 0.06 12.01
CA LYS A 31 -0.93 -0.50 10.66
C LYS A 31 0.11 0.15 9.79
N VAL A 32 0.94 -0.67 9.16
CA VAL A 32 1.96 -0.24 8.19
C VAL A 32 1.55 -0.68 6.78
N GLY A 33 1.68 0.21 5.81
CA GLY A 33 1.40 -0.09 4.41
C GLY A 33 2.30 0.70 3.47
N TYR A 34 2.26 0.35 2.18
CA TYR A 34 2.94 1.10 1.12
C TYR A 34 1.96 1.49 0.01
N THR A 35 2.31 2.52 -0.74
CA THR A 35 1.52 3.02 -1.86
C THR A 35 2.41 3.70 -2.89
N THR A 36 2.09 3.59 -4.17
CA THR A 36 2.68 4.43 -5.24
C THR A 36 1.79 5.61 -5.61
N VAL A 37 0.62 5.71 -4.98
CA VAL A 37 -0.35 6.81 -5.10
C VAL A 37 -0.43 7.59 -3.79
N ASP A 38 -1.27 8.61 -3.72
CA ASP A 38 -1.48 9.41 -2.52
C ASP A 38 -1.86 8.58 -1.28
N VAL A 39 -1.24 8.91 -0.15
CA VAL A 39 -1.39 8.19 1.12
C VAL A 39 -2.80 8.36 1.68
N GLN A 40 -3.37 9.56 1.62
CA GLN A 40 -4.72 9.82 2.15
C GLN A 40 -5.76 9.00 1.41
N THR A 41 -5.66 8.98 0.08
CA THR A 41 -6.49 8.15 -0.80
C THR A 41 -6.36 6.68 -0.45
N ARG A 42 -5.14 6.18 -0.19
CA ARG A 42 -4.91 4.78 0.18
C ARG A 42 -5.45 4.45 1.57
N VAL A 43 -5.31 5.33 2.56
CA VAL A 43 -5.80 5.13 3.93
C VAL A 43 -7.33 5.14 3.98
N ALA A 44 -7.98 5.96 3.14
CA ALA A 44 -9.44 6.02 3.02
C ALA A 44 -10.07 4.83 2.28
N GLN A 45 -9.28 4.01 1.57
CA GLN A 45 -9.80 2.82 0.91
C GLN A 45 -10.28 1.81 1.96
N PRO A 46 -11.54 1.32 1.85
CA PRO A 46 -12.04 0.30 2.77
C PRO A 46 -11.18 -0.96 2.66
N TYR A 47 -10.92 -1.59 3.81
CA TYR A 47 -10.33 -2.93 3.89
C TYR A 47 -11.28 -3.90 3.17
N SER A 48 -11.11 -4.09 1.88
CA SER A 48 -11.89 -5.07 1.13
C SER A 48 -11.28 -6.43 1.42
N ILE A 49 -11.65 -7.01 2.56
CA ILE A 49 -11.17 -8.34 2.98
C ILE A 49 -11.74 -9.44 2.06
N LEU A 50 -12.76 -9.16 1.24
CA LEU A 50 -13.54 -10.20 0.55
C LEU A 50 -13.85 -9.97 -0.94
N ARG A 51 -13.12 -9.14 -1.70
CA ARG A 51 -13.42 -9.02 -3.15
C ARG A 51 -12.77 -10.12 -4.01
N ASN A 52 -11.68 -10.75 -3.56
CA ASN A 52 -10.95 -11.76 -4.35
C ASN A 52 -11.25 -13.23 -3.98
N LEU A 53 -11.92 -13.49 -2.84
CA LEU A 53 -12.29 -14.85 -2.42
C LEU A 53 -13.65 -15.32 -2.95
N LEU A 54 -14.44 -14.42 -3.54
CA LEU A 54 -15.79 -14.69 -4.05
C LEU A 54 -15.92 -14.58 -5.57
N LEU A 55 -14.83 -14.29 -6.29
CA LEU A 55 -14.81 -14.23 -7.76
C LEU A 55 -14.19 -15.48 -8.42
N ASN A 56 -13.77 -16.46 -7.60
CA ASN A 56 -13.29 -17.78 -8.06
C ASN A 56 -14.18 -18.93 -7.53
N LYS A 57 -15.51 -18.74 -7.53
CA LYS A 57 -16.47 -19.83 -7.35
C LYS A 57 -17.35 -19.95 -8.58
#